data_AF-A0A2M9YJ25-F1
#
_entry.id   AF-A0A2M9YJ25-F1
#
_cell.length_a   1.000
_cell.length_b   1.000
_cell.length_c   1.000
_cell.angle_alpha   90.00
_cell.angle_beta   90.00
_cell.angle_gamma   90.00
#
_symmetry.space_group_name_H-M   'P 1'
#
loop_
_entity.id
_entity.type
_entity.pdbx_description
1 polymer ?
#
loop_
_entity_poly.entity_id
_entity_poly.type
_entity_poly.pdbx_seq_one_letter_code
_entity_poly.pdbx_strand_id
1 'polypeptide(L)'
;MEYEHFIPALIEETKHRYQFSQERKNWPQLDFENNHVLIGVRGISIENNQVFLNDDSFDRFNDVLFNILPGGKSWGSRVVTMDPGKVSKQTLLKYGVTEGEARVEEGLYLVKIGLHHGHIAFNQASQFSFRRDANGDHVWNNLDPLFKGFIGINIHAQGMEKDYVGVSSLGCTVTRAYWNHPEWLSLISVFQGAELKARQTDPKFPGFCYALFNQDSAKKILDSNM
;
A
#
# COMPACT_ATOMS: atom_id res chain seq x y z
N MET A 1 -16.25 1.97 13.61
CA MET A 1 -15.86 3.37 13.94
C MET A 1 -16.27 4.24 12.77
N GLU A 2 -16.86 5.41 13.00
CA GLU A 2 -17.13 6.36 11.90
C GLU A 2 -15.85 6.69 11.11
N TYR A 3 -15.98 6.77 9.80
CA TYR A 3 -14.87 6.95 8.87
C TYR A 3 -14.11 8.27 9.12
N GLU A 4 -14.84 9.34 9.45
CA GLU A 4 -14.28 10.64 9.79
C GLU A 4 -13.47 10.65 11.09
N HIS A 5 -13.71 9.71 12.00
CA HIS A 5 -12.91 9.53 13.22
C HIS A 5 -11.73 8.58 13.00
N PHE A 6 -11.91 7.57 12.14
CA PHE A 6 -10.86 6.60 11.85
C PHE A 6 -9.65 7.23 11.16
N ILE A 7 -9.86 8.12 10.20
CA ILE A 7 -8.73 8.71 9.44
C ILE A 7 -7.81 9.58 10.31
N PRO A 8 -8.30 10.52 11.13
CA PRO A 8 -7.44 11.24 12.07
C PRO A 8 -6.69 10.31 13.02
N ALA A 9 -7.36 9.27 13.54
CA ALA A 9 -6.71 8.30 14.42
C ALA A 9 -5.61 7.50 13.69
N LEU A 10 -5.85 7.11 12.43
CA LEU A 10 -4.86 6.45 11.58
C LEU A 10 -3.66 7.36 11.27
N ILE A 11 -3.89 8.64 11.01
CA ILE A 11 -2.83 9.63 10.81
C ILE A 11 -1.98 9.77 12.07
N GLU A 12 -2.60 9.93 13.24
CA GLU A 12 -1.89 10.06 14.51
C GLU A 12 -1.11 8.78 14.87
N GLU A 13 -1.68 7.60 14.66
CA GLU A 13 -0.95 6.34 14.84
C GLU A 13 0.24 6.23 13.87
N THR A 14 0.07 6.65 12.62
CA THR A 14 1.17 6.67 11.62
C THR A 14 2.28 7.63 12.05
N LYS A 15 1.93 8.82 12.55
CA LYS A 15 2.89 9.77 13.11
C LYS A 15 3.61 9.15 14.29
N HIS A 16 2.88 8.69 15.30
CA HIS A 16 3.44 8.11 16.53
C HIS A 16 4.42 6.97 16.22
N ARG A 17 4.05 6.06 15.32
CA ARG A 17 4.85 4.88 14.98
C ARG A 17 6.15 5.21 14.23
N TYR A 18 6.12 6.24 13.40
CA TYR A 18 7.24 6.57 12.50
C TYR A 18 7.89 7.93 12.79
N GLN A 19 7.53 8.60 13.89
CA GLN A 19 8.08 9.90 14.29
C GLN A 19 9.61 9.85 14.43
N PHE A 20 10.13 8.82 15.12
CA PHE A 20 11.57 8.64 15.31
C PHE A 20 12.32 8.24 14.03
N SER A 21 11.59 7.84 12.99
CA SER A 21 12.21 7.51 11.71
C SER A 21 12.72 8.76 10.99
N GLN A 22 12.22 9.95 11.35
CA GLN A 22 12.68 11.23 10.82
C GLN A 22 14.12 11.60 11.23
N GLU A 23 14.64 10.99 12.29
CA GLU A 23 16.01 11.25 12.77
C GLU A 23 17.07 10.47 11.97
N ARG A 24 16.64 9.49 11.16
CA ARG A 24 17.54 8.65 10.38
C ARG A 24 17.83 9.27 9.03
N LYS A 25 19.09 9.67 8.83
CA LYS A 25 19.61 10.12 7.53
C LYS A 25 19.30 9.03 6.47
N ASN A 26 18.54 9.39 5.42
CA ASN A 26 18.07 8.54 4.32
C ASN A 26 16.82 7.67 4.58
N TRP A 27 16.04 7.95 5.63
CA TRP A 27 14.73 7.31 5.82
C TRP A 27 13.60 8.19 5.22
N PRO A 28 12.48 7.59 4.75
CA PRO A 28 11.31 8.37 4.34
C PRO A 28 10.87 9.35 5.43
N GLN A 29 10.86 10.65 5.13
CA GLN A 29 10.43 11.66 6.08
C GLN A 29 8.92 11.85 5.98
N LEU A 30 8.20 11.35 6.97
CA LEU A 30 6.74 11.46 7.04
C LEU A 30 6.32 12.90 7.34
N ASP A 31 5.61 13.54 6.42
CA ASP A 31 5.12 14.91 6.57
C ASP A 31 3.71 15.02 6.01
N PHE A 32 2.71 14.97 6.89
CA PHE A 32 1.31 15.14 6.53
C PHE A 32 0.92 16.60 6.28
N GLU A 33 1.73 17.57 6.70
CA GLU A 33 1.41 19.00 6.54
C GLU A 33 1.72 19.47 5.12
N ASN A 34 2.87 19.08 4.57
CA ASN A 34 3.32 19.59 3.27
C ASN A 34 3.23 18.57 2.14
N ASN A 35 3.18 17.27 2.44
CA ASN A 35 3.23 16.22 1.42
C ASN A 35 1.96 15.39 1.34
N HIS A 36 1.75 14.82 0.15
CA HIS A 36 0.79 13.75 -0.03
C HIS A 36 1.35 12.45 0.56
N VAL A 37 0.53 11.72 1.30
CA VAL A 37 0.93 10.46 1.95
C VAL A 37 -0.06 9.36 1.58
N LEU A 38 0.46 8.18 1.26
CA LEU A 38 -0.34 6.97 1.07
C LEU A 38 -0.33 6.14 2.35
N ILE A 39 -1.50 5.62 2.74
CA ILE A 39 -1.62 4.66 3.85
C ILE A 39 -2.44 3.47 3.38
N GLY A 40 -1.82 2.30 3.27
CA GLY A 40 -2.50 1.04 3.01
C GLY A 40 -2.85 0.35 4.32
N VAL A 41 -4.08 -0.15 4.46
CA VAL A 41 -4.54 -0.88 5.65
C VAL A 41 -5.18 -2.19 5.21
N ARG A 42 -4.63 -3.30 5.72
CA ARG A 42 -5.12 -4.64 5.41
C ARG A 42 -6.36 -5.00 6.20
N GLY A 43 -7.25 -5.76 5.60
CA GLY A 43 -8.35 -6.42 6.29
C GLY A 43 -9.40 -5.46 6.87
N ILE A 44 -9.66 -4.32 6.22
CA ILE A 44 -10.72 -3.40 6.63
C ILE A 44 -11.70 -3.10 5.48
N SER A 45 -12.94 -2.82 5.85
CA SER A 45 -13.99 -2.38 4.93
C SER A 45 -14.57 -1.05 5.38
N ILE A 46 -15.08 -0.28 4.41
CA ILE A 46 -15.77 0.99 4.63
C ILE A 46 -17.16 0.89 4.01
N GLU A 47 -18.20 0.85 4.84
CA GLU A 47 -19.59 0.78 4.39
C GLU A 47 -20.45 1.70 5.25
N ASN A 48 -21.36 2.46 4.64
CA ASN A 48 -22.27 3.35 5.37
C ASN A 48 -21.56 4.27 6.38
N ASN A 49 -20.43 4.86 5.96
CA ASN A 49 -19.56 5.70 6.78
C ASN A 49 -18.91 4.98 7.99
N GLN A 50 -18.97 3.65 8.07
CA GLN A 50 -18.32 2.86 9.12
C GLN A 50 -17.10 2.14 8.60
N VAL A 51 -16.03 2.20 9.37
CA VAL A 51 -14.84 1.35 9.23
C VAL A 51 -14.96 0.19 10.21
N PHE A 52 -14.76 -1.03 9.69
CA PHE A 52 -14.77 -2.27 10.45
C PHE A 52 -13.79 -3.29 9.87
N LEU A 53 -13.40 -4.28 10.67
CA LEU A 53 -12.56 -5.38 10.23
C LEU A 53 -13.35 -6.33 9.32
N ASN A 54 -12.74 -6.78 8.23
CA ASN A 54 -13.27 -7.89 7.43
C ASN A 54 -12.48 -9.19 7.70
N ASP A 55 -12.53 -10.14 6.78
CA ASP A 55 -11.96 -11.48 6.97
C ASP A 55 -10.46 -11.58 6.64
N ASP A 56 -9.82 -10.52 6.14
CA ASP A 56 -8.41 -10.52 5.65
C ASP A 56 -8.12 -11.70 4.68
N SER A 57 -9.14 -12.12 3.92
CA SER A 57 -9.04 -13.16 2.89
C SER A 57 -7.90 -12.89 1.88
N PHE A 58 -6.98 -13.84 1.78
CA PHE A 58 -5.93 -13.90 0.78
C PHE A 58 -6.47 -13.85 -0.67
N ASP A 59 -5.75 -13.18 -1.57
CA ASP A 59 -6.07 -13.05 -3.00
C ASP A 59 -7.41 -12.33 -3.27
N ARG A 60 -7.83 -11.44 -2.36
CA ARG A 60 -9.06 -10.65 -2.49
C ARG A 60 -8.81 -9.15 -2.40
N PHE A 61 -9.74 -8.40 -2.96
CA PHE A 61 -9.81 -6.94 -2.86
C PHE A 61 -10.59 -6.55 -1.60
N ASN A 62 -9.96 -6.73 -0.45
CA ASN A 62 -10.51 -6.52 0.89
C ASN A 62 -9.60 -5.64 1.76
N ASP A 63 -8.70 -4.89 1.12
CA ASP A 63 -7.86 -3.91 1.76
C ASP A 63 -8.26 -2.51 1.31
N VAL A 64 -7.78 -1.48 2.03
CA VAL A 64 -8.04 -0.10 1.66
C VAL A 64 -6.74 0.68 1.53
N LEU A 65 -6.61 1.43 0.43
CA LEU A 65 -5.56 2.42 0.24
C LEU A 65 -6.13 3.83 0.40
N PHE A 66 -5.62 4.54 1.38
CA PHE A 66 -5.89 5.96 1.60
C PHE A 66 -4.83 6.82 0.93
N ASN A 67 -5.27 7.94 0.34
CA ASN A 67 -4.40 9.06 0.02
C ASN A 67 -4.77 10.24 0.91
N ILE A 68 -3.83 10.68 1.73
CA ILE A 68 -3.97 11.84 2.60
C ILE A 68 -3.38 13.04 1.88
N LEU A 69 -4.17 14.11 1.74
CA LEU A 69 -3.72 15.37 1.15
C LEU A 69 -2.93 16.20 2.18
N PRO A 70 -2.07 17.13 1.73
CA PRO A 70 -1.36 18.04 2.62
C PRO A 70 -2.29 18.74 3.62
N GLY A 71 -1.85 18.82 4.87
CA GLY A 71 -2.60 19.31 6.02
C GLY A 71 -3.47 18.26 6.72
N GLY A 72 -3.55 17.02 6.22
CA GLY A 72 -4.19 15.89 6.90
C GLY A 72 -5.72 15.98 7.06
N LYS A 73 -6.38 16.97 6.43
CA LYS A 73 -7.82 17.26 6.60
C LYS A 73 -8.72 16.75 5.48
N SER A 74 -8.12 16.28 4.38
CA SER A 74 -8.82 15.77 3.22
C SER A 74 -8.15 14.49 2.75
N TRP A 75 -8.95 13.50 2.38
CA TRP A 75 -8.46 12.19 1.97
C TRP A 75 -9.34 11.57 0.89
N GLY A 76 -8.78 10.59 0.18
CA GLY A 76 -9.53 9.65 -0.62
C GLY A 76 -9.22 8.22 -0.18
N SER A 77 -10.14 7.30 -0.44
CA SER A 77 -9.97 5.86 -0.21
C SER A 77 -10.34 5.07 -1.44
N ARG A 78 -9.78 3.87 -1.55
CA ARG A 78 -10.15 2.91 -2.58
C ARG A 78 -9.90 1.49 -2.11
N VAL A 79 -10.68 0.58 -2.66
CA VAL A 79 -10.51 -0.85 -2.42
C VAL A 79 -9.29 -1.34 -3.19
N VAL A 80 -8.39 -2.00 -2.48
CA VAL A 80 -7.17 -2.59 -3.00
C VAL A 80 -6.99 -3.99 -2.47
N THR A 81 -5.90 -4.61 -2.88
CA THR A 81 -5.27 -5.75 -2.23
C THR A 81 -3.81 -5.41 -2.03
N MET A 82 -3.25 -5.74 -0.87
CA MET A 82 -1.83 -5.66 -0.55
C MET A 82 -1.24 -7.05 -0.32
N ASP A 83 -2.03 -8.07 -0.65
CA ASP A 83 -1.65 -9.45 -0.67
C ASP A 83 -1.29 -9.89 -2.08
N PRO A 84 -0.36 -10.85 -2.21
CA PRO A 84 -0.05 -11.41 -3.51
C PRO A 84 -1.25 -12.21 -4.06
N GLY A 85 -1.25 -12.47 -5.35
CA GLY A 85 -2.27 -13.31 -5.95
C GLY A 85 -1.97 -14.79 -5.79
N LYS A 86 -3.02 -15.59 -5.62
CA LYS A 86 -2.92 -17.04 -5.54
C LYS A 86 -2.59 -17.63 -6.89
N VAL A 87 -1.43 -18.28 -7.00
CA VAL A 87 -0.98 -18.90 -8.25
C VAL A 87 -0.42 -20.29 -8.03
N SER A 88 -0.29 -21.07 -9.11
CA SER A 88 0.37 -22.37 -9.01
C SER A 88 1.89 -22.23 -8.91
N LYS A 89 2.57 -23.22 -8.33
CA LYS A 89 4.04 -23.29 -8.32
C LYS A 89 4.64 -23.20 -9.72
N GLN A 90 4.00 -23.81 -10.73
CA GLN A 90 4.45 -23.70 -12.12
C GLN A 90 4.40 -22.25 -12.62
N THR A 91 3.38 -21.50 -12.20
CA THR A 91 3.24 -20.09 -12.54
C THR A 91 4.32 -19.24 -11.88
N LEU A 92 4.58 -19.44 -10.59
CA LEU A 92 5.69 -18.76 -9.89
C LEU A 92 7.03 -18.99 -10.61
N LEU A 93 7.34 -20.24 -10.96
CA LEU A 93 8.56 -20.60 -11.68
C LEU A 93 8.63 -19.95 -13.06
N LYS A 94 7.52 -19.85 -13.79
CA LYS A 94 7.44 -19.12 -15.07
C LYS A 94 7.84 -17.65 -14.92
N TYR A 95 7.56 -17.05 -13.77
CA TYR A 95 7.94 -15.68 -13.44
C TYR A 95 9.29 -15.58 -12.71
N GLY A 96 10.06 -16.68 -12.61
CA GLY A 96 11.35 -16.70 -11.93
C GLY A 96 11.27 -16.59 -10.40
N VAL A 97 10.08 -16.81 -9.82
CA VAL A 97 9.87 -16.79 -8.38
C VAL A 97 10.00 -18.21 -7.83
N THR A 98 11.04 -18.46 -7.04
CA THR A 98 11.34 -19.79 -6.47
C THR A 98 11.01 -19.91 -4.98
N GLU A 99 10.92 -18.77 -4.29
CA GLU A 99 10.77 -18.69 -2.84
C GLU A 99 9.33 -18.42 -2.38
N GLY A 100 8.36 -18.49 -3.28
CA GLY A 100 6.96 -18.19 -3.00
C GLY A 100 6.56 -16.74 -3.22
N GLU A 101 5.25 -16.51 -3.15
CA GLU A 101 4.60 -15.21 -3.21
C GLU A 101 5.11 -14.25 -2.12
N ALA A 102 5.29 -12.97 -2.47
CA ALA A 102 5.79 -11.97 -1.53
C ALA A 102 4.65 -11.17 -0.87
N ARG A 103 4.68 -11.06 0.46
CA ARG A 103 3.81 -10.13 1.23
C ARG A 103 4.67 -9.07 1.90
N VAL A 104 4.35 -7.81 1.64
CA VAL A 104 5.07 -6.66 2.22
C VAL A 104 4.78 -6.59 3.71
N GLU A 105 5.82 -6.40 4.53
CA GLU A 105 5.64 -6.18 5.96
C GLU A 105 4.96 -4.83 6.24
N GLU A 106 4.34 -4.73 7.40
CA GLU A 106 3.95 -3.44 7.94
C GLU A 106 5.17 -2.52 8.12
N GLY A 107 5.05 -1.26 7.68
CA GLY A 107 6.20 -0.36 7.63
C GLY A 107 5.94 0.97 6.92
N LEU A 108 6.99 1.79 6.85
CA LEU A 108 7.01 3.05 6.10
C LEU A 108 8.01 2.96 4.94
N TYR A 109 7.53 3.25 3.74
CA TYR A 109 8.28 3.12 2.49
C TYR A 109 8.15 4.37 1.61
N LEU A 110 8.91 4.42 0.52
CA LEU A 110 8.76 5.41 -0.54
C LEU A 110 8.30 4.76 -1.84
N VAL A 111 7.39 5.44 -2.51
CA VAL A 111 6.98 5.16 -3.89
C VAL A 111 7.02 6.44 -4.72
N LYS A 112 7.20 6.34 -6.03
CA LYS A 112 7.25 7.49 -6.94
C LYS A 112 6.48 7.21 -8.21
N ILE A 113 6.11 8.24 -8.96
CA ILE A 113 5.46 8.02 -10.25
C ILE A 113 6.45 7.33 -11.20
N GLY A 114 5.96 6.29 -11.88
CA GLY A 114 6.72 5.54 -12.86
C GLY A 114 5.79 4.75 -13.77
N LEU A 115 6.34 3.70 -14.39
CA LEU A 115 5.59 2.82 -15.28
C LEU A 115 5.57 1.39 -14.74
N HIS A 116 4.42 0.73 -14.89
CA HIS A 116 4.22 -0.69 -14.70
C HIS A 116 3.54 -1.25 -15.95
N HIS A 117 4.25 -2.12 -16.69
CA HIS A 117 3.80 -2.66 -17.98
C HIS A 117 3.28 -1.61 -18.98
N GLY A 118 3.93 -0.44 -19.04
CA GLY A 118 3.58 0.66 -19.96
C GLY A 118 2.48 1.59 -19.45
N HIS A 119 1.86 1.30 -18.31
CA HIS A 119 0.88 2.16 -17.66
C HIS A 119 1.50 2.95 -16.52
N ILE A 120 1.02 4.17 -16.29
CA ILE A 120 1.46 5.00 -15.16
C ILE A 120 1.07 4.29 -13.87
N ALA A 121 2.00 4.21 -12.92
CA ALA A 121 1.84 3.55 -11.63
C ALA A 121 2.72 4.21 -10.57
N PHE A 122 2.61 3.77 -9.32
CA PHE A 122 3.60 4.08 -8.30
C PHE A 122 4.67 3.00 -8.28
N ASN A 123 5.89 3.34 -8.63
CA ASN A 123 7.03 2.45 -8.56
C ASN A 123 7.73 2.54 -7.22
N GLN A 124 8.32 1.42 -6.79
CA GLN A 124 9.16 1.35 -5.62
C GLN A 124 10.29 2.42 -5.64
N ALA A 125 10.42 3.20 -4.56
CA ALA A 125 11.45 4.24 -4.42
C ALA A 125 12.34 4.07 -3.17
N SER A 126 11.98 3.18 -2.24
CA SER A 126 12.87 2.68 -1.17
C SER A 126 12.91 1.15 -1.16
N GLN A 127 13.85 0.55 -0.44
CA GLN A 127 13.77 -0.89 -0.18
C GLN A 127 12.54 -1.21 0.66
N PHE A 128 11.81 -2.24 0.27
CA PHE A 128 10.66 -2.75 1.03
C PHE A 128 11.12 -3.95 1.83
N SER A 129 10.55 -4.12 3.03
CA SER A 129 10.68 -5.36 3.80
C SER A 129 9.51 -6.26 3.43
N PHE A 130 9.77 -7.53 3.14
CA PHE A 130 8.74 -8.47 2.72
C PHE A 130 9.11 -9.88 3.12
N ARG A 131 8.09 -10.71 3.33
CA ARG A 131 8.23 -12.15 3.55
C ARG A 131 7.84 -12.91 2.29
N ARG A 132 8.38 -14.11 2.12
CA ARG A 132 7.95 -15.01 1.04
C ARG A 132 7.44 -16.32 1.59
N ASP A 133 6.30 -16.75 1.05
CA ASP A 133 5.60 -17.99 1.41
C ASP A 133 6.30 -19.21 0.79
N ALA A 134 7.44 -19.59 1.35
CA ALA A 134 8.26 -20.67 0.78
C ALA A 134 7.62 -22.06 0.94
N ASN A 135 6.75 -22.24 1.93
CA ASN A 135 6.07 -23.50 2.20
C ASN A 135 4.70 -23.62 1.47
N GLY A 136 4.17 -22.51 0.94
CA GLY A 136 2.95 -22.47 0.15
C GLY A 136 1.67 -22.65 0.97
N ASP A 137 1.71 -22.35 2.27
CA ASP A 137 0.54 -22.45 3.15
C ASP A 137 -0.34 -21.19 3.13
N HIS A 138 0.14 -20.13 2.47
CA HIS A 138 -0.50 -18.82 2.34
C HIS A 138 -0.68 -18.09 3.68
N VAL A 139 0.20 -18.35 4.64
CA VAL A 139 0.22 -17.73 5.97
C VAL A 139 1.58 -17.08 6.22
N TRP A 140 1.69 -15.79 5.91
CA TRP A 140 2.90 -15.02 6.19
C TRP A 140 3.07 -14.75 7.68
N ASN A 141 4.06 -15.39 8.29
CA ASN A 141 4.32 -15.33 9.71
C ASN A 141 5.84 -15.25 10.00
N ASN A 142 6.21 -15.35 11.29
CA ASN A 142 7.61 -15.21 11.72
C ASN A 142 8.52 -16.37 11.30
N LEU A 143 7.98 -17.50 10.82
CA LEU A 143 8.72 -18.62 10.26
C LEU A 143 9.16 -18.36 8.82
N ASP A 144 8.48 -17.46 8.11
CA ASP A 144 8.87 -17.10 6.74
C ASP A 144 10.12 -16.22 6.72
N PRO A 145 11.03 -16.43 5.75
CA PRO A 145 12.21 -15.59 5.63
C PRO A 145 11.84 -14.13 5.36
N LEU A 146 12.44 -13.22 6.14
CA LEU A 146 12.30 -11.78 5.96
C LEU A 146 13.39 -11.26 5.03
N PHE A 147 12.98 -10.60 3.96
CA PHE A 147 13.84 -9.98 2.98
C PHE A 147 13.71 -8.46 3.00
N LYS A 148 14.71 -7.78 2.43
CA LYS A 148 14.67 -6.34 2.19
C LYS A 148 15.32 -6.02 0.84
N GLY A 149 14.61 -5.31 -0.03
CA GLY A 149 15.17 -4.98 -1.35
C GLY A 149 14.23 -4.27 -2.30
N PHE A 150 14.72 -4.02 -3.52
CA PHE A 150 13.95 -3.54 -4.66
C PHE A 150 13.55 -4.74 -5.54
N ILE A 151 12.30 -5.19 -5.43
CA ILE A 151 11.81 -6.35 -6.18
C ILE A 151 10.63 -6.01 -7.10
N GLY A 152 10.39 -4.71 -7.32
CA GLY A 152 9.32 -4.25 -8.21
C GLY A 152 7.93 -4.31 -7.57
N ILE A 153 7.85 -4.21 -6.23
CA ILE A 153 6.59 -4.01 -5.52
C ILE A 153 6.11 -2.58 -5.81
N ASN A 154 5.06 -2.48 -6.63
CA ASN A 154 4.48 -1.23 -7.09
C ASN A 154 3.05 -1.06 -6.55
N ILE A 155 2.45 0.10 -6.74
CA ILE A 155 1.02 0.32 -6.56
C ILE A 155 0.40 0.63 -7.92
N HIS A 156 -0.55 -0.18 -8.36
CA HIS A 156 -1.08 -0.09 -9.71
C HIS A 156 -2.53 -0.54 -9.84
N ALA A 157 -3.16 -0.18 -10.96
CA ALA A 157 -4.49 -0.66 -11.29
C ALA A 157 -4.48 -2.11 -11.78
N GLN A 158 -5.61 -2.81 -11.65
CA GLN A 158 -5.74 -4.12 -12.27
C GLN A 158 -5.87 -4.03 -13.79
N GLY A 159 -5.41 -5.07 -14.49
CA GLY A 159 -5.46 -5.11 -15.95
C GLY A 159 -6.88 -5.25 -16.52
N MET A 160 -7.78 -5.89 -15.76
CA MET A 160 -9.17 -6.12 -16.14
C MET A 160 -10.01 -6.28 -14.88
N GLU A 161 -11.33 -6.10 -14.99
CA GLU A 161 -12.26 -6.26 -13.88
C GLU A 161 -12.35 -7.72 -13.39
N LYS A 162 -12.10 -7.92 -12.10
CA LYS A 162 -12.24 -9.20 -11.37
C LYS A 162 -12.17 -8.95 -9.86
N ASP A 163 -12.54 -9.98 -9.10
CA ASP A 163 -12.59 -9.97 -7.63
C ASP A 163 -11.42 -10.75 -6.97
N TYR A 164 -10.34 -11.00 -7.73
CA TYR A 164 -9.13 -11.65 -7.24
C TYR A 164 -7.89 -11.14 -7.97
N VAL A 165 -6.72 -11.33 -7.38
CA VAL A 165 -5.45 -10.79 -7.89
C VAL A 165 -4.79 -11.76 -8.86
N GLY A 166 -4.63 -13.01 -8.45
CA GLY A 166 -3.95 -14.06 -9.20
C GLY A 166 -2.65 -13.58 -9.85
N VAL A 167 -2.45 -13.92 -11.12
CA VAL A 167 -1.23 -13.54 -11.87
C VAL A 167 -1.03 -12.03 -12.09
N SER A 168 -1.98 -11.18 -11.71
CA SER A 168 -1.84 -9.73 -11.89
C SER A 168 -0.83 -9.10 -10.93
N SER A 169 -0.53 -9.75 -9.80
CA SER A 169 0.49 -9.30 -8.86
C SER A 169 0.93 -10.46 -7.97
N LEU A 170 2.24 -10.57 -7.76
CA LEU A 170 2.84 -11.50 -6.80
C LEU A 170 3.43 -10.77 -5.57
N GLY A 171 2.94 -9.55 -5.30
CA GLY A 171 3.34 -8.75 -4.13
C GLY A 171 3.17 -7.22 -4.25
N CYS A 172 2.72 -6.70 -5.38
CA CYS A 172 2.29 -5.31 -5.54
C CYS A 172 0.98 -5.03 -4.79
N THR A 173 0.75 -3.77 -4.44
CA THR A 173 -0.57 -3.28 -4.07
C THR A 173 -1.40 -3.04 -5.34
N VAL A 174 -2.54 -3.70 -5.48
CA VAL A 174 -3.37 -3.60 -6.69
C VAL A 174 -4.71 -2.97 -6.36
N THR A 175 -5.14 -1.96 -7.11
CA THR A 175 -6.49 -1.40 -6.94
C THR A 175 -7.53 -2.26 -7.63
N ARG A 176 -8.75 -2.32 -7.07
CA ARG A 176 -9.90 -2.94 -7.75
C ARG A 176 -10.29 -2.15 -9.01
N ALA A 177 -10.01 -0.85 -9.05
CA ALA A 177 -10.10 -0.07 -10.27
C ALA A 177 -9.12 -0.58 -11.35
N TYR A 178 -9.55 -0.60 -12.62
CA TYR A 178 -8.68 -0.89 -13.77
C TYR A 178 -8.05 0.40 -14.35
N TRP A 179 -7.08 0.27 -15.25
CA TRP A 179 -6.23 1.38 -15.72
C TRP A 179 -6.95 2.65 -16.22
N ASN A 180 -8.13 2.49 -16.83
CA ASN A 180 -8.91 3.61 -17.36
C ASN A 180 -10.12 3.96 -16.47
N HIS A 181 -10.23 3.34 -15.29
CA HIS A 181 -11.32 3.58 -14.37
C HIS A 181 -11.15 4.96 -13.70
N PRO A 182 -12.22 5.76 -13.55
CA PRO A 182 -12.13 7.12 -12.99
C PRO A 182 -11.45 7.20 -11.62
N GLU A 183 -11.66 6.21 -10.76
CA GLU A 183 -11.03 6.14 -9.42
C GLU A 183 -9.49 6.07 -9.50
N TRP A 184 -8.97 5.26 -10.43
CA TRP A 184 -7.52 5.16 -10.66
C TRP A 184 -6.97 6.46 -11.25
N LEU A 185 -7.64 6.98 -12.28
CA LEU A 185 -7.23 8.22 -12.96
C LEU A 185 -7.21 9.41 -12.01
N SER A 186 -8.20 9.50 -11.11
CA SER A 186 -8.26 10.52 -10.06
C SER A 186 -7.07 10.42 -9.11
N LEU A 187 -6.78 9.22 -8.60
CA LEU A 187 -5.62 9.01 -7.73
C LEU A 187 -4.31 9.41 -8.42
N ILE A 188 -4.03 8.82 -9.59
CA ILE A 188 -2.71 8.96 -10.21
C ILE A 188 -2.47 10.40 -10.67
N SER A 189 -3.51 11.10 -11.15
CA SER A 189 -3.41 12.48 -11.60
C SER A 189 -3.06 13.44 -10.44
N VAL A 190 -3.63 13.23 -9.24
CA VAL A 190 -3.28 14.01 -8.04
C VAL A 190 -1.80 13.86 -7.72
N PHE A 191 -1.27 12.63 -7.74
CA PHE A 191 0.13 12.39 -7.39
C PHE A 191 1.11 12.79 -8.50
N GLN A 192 0.71 12.74 -9.78
CA GLN A 192 1.50 13.32 -10.87
C GLN A 192 1.64 14.83 -10.71
N GLY A 193 0.54 15.53 -10.42
CA GLY A 193 0.58 16.97 -10.14
C GLY A 193 1.44 17.30 -8.92
N ALA A 194 1.30 16.53 -7.85
CA ALA A 194 2.11 16.69 -6.65
C ALA A 194 3.60 16.46 -6.91
N GLU A 195 3.97 15.45 -7.71
CA GLU A 195 5.37 15.16 -8.04
C GLU A 195 5.98 16.29 -8.87
N LEU A 196 5.25 16.79 -9.87
CA LEU A 196 5.70 17.93 -10.68
C LEU A 196 5.97 19.17 -9.82
N LYS A 197 5.07 19.48 -8.87
CA LYS A 197 5.25 20.59 -7.93
C LYS A 197 6.44 20.36 -7.00
N ALA A 198 6.57 19.17 -6.42
CA ALA A 198 7.67 18.84 -5.53
C ALA A 198 9.03 18.92 -6.25
N ARG A 199 9.09 18.53 -7.53
CA ARG A 199 10.31 18.62 -8.34
C ARG A 199 10.73 20.04 -8.71
N GLN A 200 9.81 21.02 -8.67
CA GLN A 200 10.16 22.43 -8.84
C GLN A 200 10.97 22.96 -7.64
N THR A 201 10.69 22.46 -6.44
CA THR A 201 11.39 22.85 -5.20
C THR A 201 12.59 21.96 -4.91
N ASP A 202 12.48 20.67 -5.18
CA ASP A 202 13.55 19.68 -5.03
C ASP A 202 13.66 18.82 -6.29
N PRO A 203 14.60 19.13 -7.21
CA PRO A 203 14.81 18.35 -8.43
C PRO A 203 15.13 16.87 -8.18
N LYS A 204 15.51 16.49 -6.96
CA LYS A 204 15.80 15.12 -6.54
C LYS A 204 14.70 14.52 -5.66
N PHE A 205 13.48 15.06 -5.73
CA PHE A 205 12.34 14.60 -4.95
C PHE A 205 12.27 13.05 -4.93
N PRO A 206 12.40 12.42 -3.76
CA PRO A 206 12.63 10.98 -3.67
C PRO A 206 11.37 10.14 -3.91
N GLY A 207 10.19 10.75 -3.75
CA GLY A 207 8.89 10.08 -3.84
C GLY A 207 8.00 10.41 -2.65
N PHE A 208 6.84 9.76 -2.61
CA PHE A 208 5.82 9.89 -1.59
C PHE A 208 5.96 8.80 -0.54
N CYS A 209 5.66 9.16 0.70
CA CYS A 209 5.56 8.18 1.78
C CYS A 209 4.39 7.23 1.54
N TYR A 210 4.65 5.94 1.74
CA TYR A 210 3.66 4.87 1.74
C TYR A 210 3.78 4.08 3.03
N ALA A 211 2.86 4.32 3.96
CA ALA A 211 2.73 3.53 5.17
C ALA A 211 1.82 2.34 4.90
N LEU A 212 2.21 1.16 5.37
CA LEU A 212 1.41 -0.06 5.27
C LEU A 212 1.11 -0.56 6.67
N PHE A 213 -0.14 -0.90 6.94
CA PHE A 213 -0.64 -1.45 8.19
C PHE A 213 -1.29 -2.82 7.99
N ASN A 214 -1.03 -3.73 8.91
CA ASN A 214 -1.74 -5.01 9.03
C ASN A 214 -3.07 -4.82 9.78
N GLN A 215 -3.98 -5.77 9.61
CA GLN A 215 -5.30 -5.76 10.24
C GLN A 215 -5.21 -5.63 11.78
N ASP A 216 -4.25 -6.29 12.42
CA ASP A 216 -4.04 -6.21 13.87
C ASP A 216 -3.76 -4.79 14.37
N SER A 217 -3.07 -3.97 13.57
CA SER A 217 -2.83 -2.57 13.90
C SER A 217 -4.08 -1.73 13.70
N ALA A 218 -4.84 -1.98 12.64
CA ALA A 218 -6.13 -1.33 12.40
C ALA A 218 -7.14 -1.64 13.52
N LYS A 219 -7.16 -2.89 13.99
CA LYS A 219 -7.98 -3.33 15.11
C LYS A 219 -7.72 -2.50 16.37
N LYS A 220 -6.46 -2.23 16.72
CA LYS A 220 -6.13 -1.40 17.89
C LYS A 220 -6.68 0.02 17.77
N ILE A 221 -6.68 0.59 16.56
CA ILE A 221 -7.27 1.91 16.30
C ILE A 221 -8.79 1.83 16.47
N LEU A 222 -9.43 0.79 15.94
CA LEU A 222 -10.89 0.59 16.07
C LEU A 222 -11.32 0.38 17.52
N ASP A 223 -10.53 -0.34 18.31
CA ASP A 223 -10.81 -0.66 19.70
C ASP A 223 -10.52 0.51 20.66
N SER A 224 -9.60 1.42 20.32
CA SER A 224 -9.21 2.54 21.19
C SER A 224 -10.26 3.65 21.31
N ASN A 225 -11.30 3.64 20.48
CA ASN A 225 -12.41 4.60 20.46
C ASN A 225 -13.79 3.94 20.72
N MET A 226 -13.81 2.72 21.27
CA MET A 226 -15.01 2.11 21.88
C MET A 226 -15.02 2.33 23.39
#